data_AF-A0A2V9M4K9-F1
#
_entry.id   AF-A0A2V9M4K9-F1
#
_cell.length_a   1.000
_cell.length_b   1.000
_cell.length_c   1.000
_cell.angle_alpha   90.00
_cell.angle_beta   90.00
_cell.angle_gamma   90.00
#
_symmetry.space_group_name_H-M   'P 1'
#
loop_
_entity.id
_entity.type
_entity.pdbx_description
1 polymer ?
#
loop_
_entity_poly.entity_id
_entity_poly.type
_entity_poly.pdbx_seq_one_letter_code
_entity_poly.pdbx_strand_id
1 'polypeptide(L)'
;MPKLLKKVPLEFFDKNNAVQYQLQRSTLPNGALDLTASKDHRTERLHLIWGFGTGRKGITFIGQNEAAGFGQSRVSWYQASGELAITPGLENKVKDSVDALADWQTPSKREHCFSCHVTRQPGARPDQITGEIAEVQCERCHGPGRSHIEVVTQGSNRPGMAISNPGRLEAKELLQFCGACHGEPPEESDLPAFSQIISDKRSIRFPAKRLLLSRCYDESEGKLQCLTCHDPHENLLSHYHILTRNVGPAIRGKAR
;
A
#
# COMPACT_ATOMS: atom_id res chain seq x y z
N MET A 1 -5.41 -0.07 -12.87
CA MET A 1 -6.89 -0.22 -12.81
C MET A 1 -7.60 -0.65 -14.10
N PRO A 2 -7.24 -0.20 -15.32
CA PRO A 2 -8.08 -0.40 -16.52
C PRO A 2 -8.41 -1.86 -16.85
N LYS A 3 -7.51 -2.81 -16.53
CA LYS A 3 -7.74 -4.24 -16.74
C LYS A 3 -8.80 -4.82 -15.80
N LEU A 4 -8.79 -4.41 -14.53
CA LEU A 4 -9.80 -4.84 -13.54
C LEU A 4 -11.18 -4.34 -13.95
N LEU A 5 -11.33 -3.03 -14.23
CA LEU A 5 -12.63 -2.44 -14.55
C LEU A 5 -13.27 -2.99 -15.83
N LYS A 6 -12.48 -3.57 -16.75
CA LYS A 6 -12.97 -4.28 -17.94
C LYS A 6 -13.45 -5.70 -17.66
N LYS A 7 -13.02 -6.30 -16.55
CA LYS A 7 -13.35 -7.68 -16.16
C LYS A 7 -14.53 -7.77 -15.19
N VAL A 8 -14.91 -6.66 -14.57
CA VAL A 8 -16.06 -6.59 -13.66
C VAL A 8 -17.36 -6.74 -14.48
N PRO A 9 -18.34 -7.56 -14.05
CA PRO A 9 -18.40 -8.23 -12.74
C PRO A 9 -17.49 -9.46 -12.62
N LEU A 10 -16.94 -9.67 -11.43
CA LEU A 10 -16.13 -10.83 -11.08
C LEU A 10 -16.76 -11.57 -9.91
N GLU A 11 -16.62 -12.90 -9.92
CA GLU A 11 -17.14 -13.78 -8.88
C GLU A 11 -16.04 -14.72 -8.38
N PHE A 12 -16.12 -15.08 -7.11
CA PHE A 12 -15.21 -16.05 -6.49
C PHE A 12 -15.91 -16.78 -5.36
N PHE A 13 -15.78 -18.11 -5.35
CA PHE A 13 -16.32 -18.94 -4.29
C PHE A 13 -15.18 -19.45 -3.40
N ASP A 14 -15.14 -18.99 -2.15
CA ASP A 14 -14.25 -19.55 -1.14
C ASP A 14 -14.84 -20.85 -0.59
N LYS A 15 -14.41 -21.97 -1.18
CA LYS A 15 -14.80 -23.33 -0.77
C LYS A 15 -14.52 -23.61 0.71
N ASN A 16 -13.48 -23.01 1.30
CA ASN A 16 -13.10 -23.30 2.67
C ASN A 16 -14.07 -22.69 3.67
N ASN A 17 -14.72 -21.58 3.32
CA ASN A 17 -15.63 -20.86 4.20
C ASN A 17 -17.09 -20.90 3.74
N ALA A 18 -17.34 -21.49 2.57
CA ALA A 18 -18.62 -21.48 1.87
C ALA A 18 -19.15 -20.04 1.68
N VAL A 19 -18.29 -19.17 1.14
CA VAL A 19 -18.61 -17.76 0.90
C VAL A 19 -18.57 -17.47 -0.59
N GLN A 20 -19.65 -16.88 -1.10
CA GLN A 20 -19.69 -16.34 -2.46
C GLN A 20 -19.33 -14.86 -2.42
N TYR A 21 -18.31 -14.48 -3.19
CA TYR A 21 -17.91 -13.10 -3.38
C TYR A 21 -18.32 -12.61 -4.77
N GLN A 22 -18.76 -11.36 -4.85
CA GLN A 22 -19.01 -10.68 -6.12
C GLN A 22 -18.46 -9.25 -6.08
N LEU A 23 -17.63 -8.92 -7.06
CA LEU A 23 -17.12 -7.57 -7.28
C LEU A 23 -17.84 -6.98 -8.49
N GLN A 24 -18.51 -5.85 -8.29
CA GLN A 24 -19.32 -5.19 -9.32
C GLN A 24 -19.12 -3.68 -9.31
N ARG A 25 -19.62 -2.98 -10.33
CA ARG A 25 -19.65 -1.51 -10.33
C ARG A 25 -20.59 -1.03 -9.24
N SER A 26 -20.15 -0.04 -8.48
CA SER A 26 -21.00 0.57 -7.46
C SER A 26 -22.10 1.39 -8.12
N THR A 27 -23.26 1.47 -7.46
CA THR A 27 -24.34 2.39 -7.82
C THR A 27 -24.18 3.75 -7.13
N LEU A 28 -23.25 3.89 -6.20
CA LEU A 28 -23.00 5.15 -5.50
C LEU A 28 -22.17 6.11 -6.37
N PRO A 29 -22.48 7.41 -6.41
CA PRO A 29 -21.72 8.40 -7.19
C PRO A 29 -20.24 8.46 -6.82
N ASN A 30 -19.92 8.08 -5.58
CA ASN A 30 -18.59 8.15 -5.00
C ASN A 30 -17.93 6.77 -4.88
N GLY A 31 -18.55 5.68 -5.37
CA GLY A 31 -17.97 4.34 -5.35
C GLY A 31 -17.63 3.89 -6.76
N ALA A 32 -16.42 3.40 -7.02
CA ALA A 32 -16.16 2.78 -8.32
C ALA A 32 -16.62 1.33 -8.37
N LEU A 33 -16.51 0.62 -7.25
CA LEU A 33 -16.79 -0.80 -7.15
C LEU A 33 -17.42 -1.13 -5.79
N ASP A 34 -18.31 -2.11 -5.77
CA ASP A 34 -18.82 -2.74 -4.57
C ASP A 34 -18.34 -4.19 -4.54
N LEU A 35 -17.88 -4.64 -3.37
CA LEU A 35 -17.65 -6.05 -3.08
C LEU A 35 -18.78 -6.56 -2.19
N THR A 36 -19.38 -7.69 -2.54
CA THR A 36 -20.31 -8.41 -1.66
C THR A 36 -19.70 -9.73 -1.21
N ALA A 37 -20.11 -10.17 -0.02
CA ALA A 37 -19.81 -11.49 0.52
C ALA A 37 -21.09 -12.12 1.05
N SER A 38 -21.46 -13.28 0.50
CA SER A 38 -22.67 -14.02 0.85
C SER A 38 -22.32 -15.30 1.60
N LYS A 39 -22.83 -15.44 2.83
CA LYS A 39 -22.67 -16.61 3.70
C LYS A 39 -23.96 -16.86 4.48
N ASP A 40 -24.41 -18.10 4.54
CA ASP A 40 -25.59 -18.53 5.31
C ASP A 40 -26.84 -17.66 5.03
N HIS A 41 -27.13 -17.44 3.74
CA HIS A 41 -28.22 -16.59 3.22
C HIS A 41 -28.16 -15.09 3.57
N ARG A 42 -27.09 -14.63 4.22
CA ARG A 42 -26.82 -13.21 4.46
C ARG A 42 -25.78 -12.69 3.49
N THR A 43 -25.97 -11.48 3.00
CA THR A 43 -25.06 -10.81 2.08
C THR A 43 -24.66 -9.47 2.66
N GLU A 44 -23.37 -9.30 2.88
CA GLU A 44 -22.80 -8.01 3.28
C GLU A 44 -22.22 -7.30 2.06
N ARG A 45 -22.14 -5.96 2.14
CA ARG A 45 -21.55 -5.11 1.10
C ARG A 45 -20.45 -4.22 1.66
N LEU A 46 -19.38 -4.11 0.89
CA LEU A 46 -18.27 -3.17 1.12
C LEU A 46 -18.19 -2.21 -0.07
N HIS A 47 -18.44 -0.93 0.20
CA HIS A 47 -18.26 0.14 -0.78
C HIS A 47 -16.77 0.46 -0.88
N LEU A 48 -16.15 0.14 -2.01
CA LEU A 48 -14.70 0.20 -2.12
C LEU A 48 -14.21 1.63 -2.34
N ILE A 49 -13.30 2.07 -1.47
CA ILE A 49 -12.73 3.41 -1.44
C ILE A 49 -11.32 3.43 -2.04
N TRP A 50 -10.50 2.43 -1.71
CA TRP A 50 -9.10 2.32 -2.11
C TRP A 50 -8.77 0.98 -2.73
N GLY A 51 -7.81 0.99 -3.66
CA GLY A 51 -7.15 -0.20 -4.18
C GLY A 51 -5.65 -0.08 -3.97
N PHE A 52 -5.12 -0.88 -3.05
CA PHE A 52 -3.69 -0.99 -2.77
C PHE A 52 -3.03 -2.06 -3.63
N GLY A 53 -1.83 -1.74 -4.10
CA GLY A 53 -1.04 -2.62 -4.95
C GLY A 53 -0.96 -2.11 -6.37
N THR A 54 0.18 -2.37 -7.02
CA THR A 54 0.53 -1.72 -8.28
C THR A 54 -0.27 -2.22 -9.50
N GLY A 55 -1.27 -3.07 -9.29
CA GLY A 55 -2.03 -3.74 -10.35
C GLY A 55 -1.19 -4.68 -11.23
N ARG A 56 0.13 -4.77 -11.00
CA ARG A 56 1.07 -5.70 -11.66
C ARG A 56 1.04 -7.11 -11.08
N LYS A 57 0.72 -7.22 -9.79
CA LYS A 57 0.56 -8.50 -9.09
C LYS A 57 -0.88 -8.68 -8.66
N GLY A 58 -1.37 -7.77 -7.84
CA GLY A 58 -2.76 -7.74 -7.43
C GLY A 58 -3.17 -6.38 -6.86
N ILE A 59 -4.45 -6.28 -6.54
CA ILE A 59 -5.08 -5.12 -5.92
C ILE A 59 -5.90 -5.63 -4.73
N THR A 60 -5.55 -5.16 -3.55
CA THR A 60 -6.30 -5.38 -2.30
C THR A 60 -7.11 -4.14 -2.01
N PHE A 61 -8.36 -4.28 -1.57
CA PHE A 61 -9.27 -3.14 -1.47
C PHE A 61 -9.46 -2.72 -0.02
N ILE A 62 -9.63 -1.42 0.21
CA ILE A 62 -10.21 -0.89 1.46
C ILE A 62 -11.56 -0.30 1.10
N GLY A 63 -12.56 -0.58 1.92
CA GLY A 63 -13.88 0.01 1.74
C GLY A 63 -14.58 0.27 3.06
N GLN A 64 -15.81 0.75 2.92
CA GLN A 64 -16.69 1.06 4.04
C GLN A 64 -17.95 0.20 3.95
N ASN A 65 -18.35 -0.32 5.10
CA ASN A 65 -19.65 -0.91 5.36
C ASN A 65 -20.38 -0.01 6.37
N GLU A 66 -21.68 0.19 6.18
CA GLU A 66 -22.46 1.13 7.01
C GLU A 66 -22.51 0.71 8.49
N ALA A 67 -22.60 -0.59 8.77
CA ALA A 67 -22.71 -1.13 10.12
C ALA A 67 -21.35 -1.40 10.79
N ALA A 68 -20.37 -1.88 10.01
CA ALA A 68 -19.08 -2.36 10.53
C ALA A 68 -17.92 -1.36 10.36
N GLY A 69 -18.10 -0.27 9.61
CA GLY A 69 -17.06 0.74 9.38
C GLY A 69 -16.08 0.36 8.28
N PHE A 70 -14.79 0.66 8.46
CA PHE A 70 -13.76 0.45 7.44
C PHE A 70 -13.10 -0.92 7.56
N GLY A 71 -12.82 -1.56 6.42
CA GLY A 71 -12.18 -2.87 6.39
C GLY A 71 -11.35 -3.09 5.13
N GLN A 72 -10.30 -3.91 5.27
CA GLN A 72 -9.56 -4.47 4.15
C GLN A 72 -10.32 -5.68 3.60
N SER A 73 -10.58 -5.69 2.30
CA SER A 73 -11.31 -6.80 1.67
C SER A 73 -10.60 -8.14 1.87
N ARG A 74 -11.40 -9.17 2.18
CA ARG A 74 -10.90 -10.54 2.34
C ARG A 74 -10.45 -11.19 1.04
N VAL A 75 -10.90 -10.63 -0.09
CA VAL A 75 -10.45 -11.00 -1.43
C VAL A 75 -9.70 -9.86 -2.09
N SER A 76 -8.70 -10.21 -2.89
CA SER A 76 -7.93 -9.32 -3.74
C SER A 76 -8.09 -9.74 -5.19
N TRP A 77 -7.96 -8.80 -6.13
CA TRP A 77 -7.86 -9.12 -7.55
C TRP A 77 -6.41 -9.38 -7.93
N TYR A 78 -6.12 -10.44 -8.69
CA TYR A 78 -4.77 -10.78 -9.12
C TYR A 78 -4.63 -10.62 -10.62
N GLN A 79 -3.58 -9.92 -11.09
CA GLN A 79 -3.43 -9.64 -12.52
C GLN A 79 -3.09 -10.89 -13.34
N ALA A 80 -2.32 -11.82 -12.77
CA ALA A 80 -1.83 -13.00 -13.46
C ALA A 80 -2.97 -13.94 -13.91
N SER A 81 -3.92 -14.23 -13.01
CA SER A 81 -5.16 -14.95 -13.36
C SER A 81 -6.22 -14.01 -13.91
N GLY A 82 -6.20 -12.75 -13.47
CA GLY A 82 -7.26 -11.78 -13.70
C GLY A 82 -8.54 -12.13 -12.94
N GLU A 83 -8.43 -12.89 -11.86
CA GLU A 83 -9.51 -13.38 -11.01
C GLU A 83 -9.40 -12.81 -9.58
N LEU A 84 -10.46 -12.97 -8.81
CA LEU A 84 -10.44 -12.76 -7.36
C LEU A 84 -9.90 -14.01 -6.67
N ALA A 85 -9.13 -13.82 -5.61
CA ALA A 85 -8.80 -14.86 -4.66
C ALA A 85 -8.59 -14.26 -3.27
N ILE A 86 -8.48 -15.11 -2.24
CA ILE A 86 -8.25 -14.67 -0.87
C ILE A 86 -7.00 -13.78 -0.77
N THR A 87 -7.13 -12.68 -0.03
CA THR A 87 -6.04 -11.76 0.29
C THR A 87 -5.01 -12.49 1.15
N PRO A 88 -3.70 -12.41 0.86
CA PRO A 88 -2.72 -13.21 1.57
C PRO A 88 -2.68 -12.90 3.06
N GLY A 89 -2.71 -13.94 3.89
CA GLY A 89 -2.78 -13.82 5.36
C GLY A 89 -4.20 -13.80 5.92
N LEU A 90 -5.24 -13.82 5.07
CA LEU A 90 -6.65 -13.91 5.46
C LEU A 90 -7.28 -15.25 5.06
N GLU A 91 -6.51 -16.34 5.04
CA GLU A 91 -6.99 -17.69 4.70
C GLU A 91 -7.70 -18.39 5.87
N ASN A 92 -7.76 -17.75 7.05
CA ASN A 92 -8.39 -18.28 8.24
C ASN A 92 -9.91 -18.44 8.08
N LYS A 93 -10.49 -19.32 8.91
CA LYS A 93 -11.94 -19.53 8.97
C LYS A 93 -12.67 -18.24 9.35
N VAL A 94 -13.83 -18.02 8.74
CA VAL A 94 -14.74 -16.90 9.03
C VAL A 94 -15.85 -17.33 9.98
N LYS A 95 -16.28 -16.42 10.85
CA LYS A 95 -17.40 -16.65 11.77
C LYS A 95 -18.76 -16.46 11.10
N ASP A 96 -18.91 -15.39 10.32
CA ASP A 96 -20.16 -15.00 9.69
C ASP A 96 -19.94 -14.19 8.40
N SER A 97 -21.02 -13.66 7.81
CA SER A 97 -20.98 -12.86 6.57
C SER A 97 -20.20 -11.55 6.72
N VAL A 98 -20.18 -10.96 7.92
CA VAL A 98 -19.45 -9.72 8.24
C VAL A 98 -17.96 -9.98 8.32
N ASP A 99 -17.54 -11.01 9.07
CA ASP A 99 -16.14 -11.46 9.14
C ASP A 99 -15.63 -12.00 7.78
N ALA A 100 -16.54 -12.51 6.95
CA ALA A 100 -16.21 -12.94 5.59
C ALA A 100 -15.95 -11.78 4.62
N LEU A 101 -16.54 -10.60 4.86
CA LEU A 101 -16.43 -9.46 3.95
C LEU A 101 -15.04 -8.81 4.01
N ALA A 102 -14.53 -8.58 5.21
CA ALA A 102 -13.31 -7.79 5.41
C ALA A 102 -12.58 -8.13 6.72
N ASP A 103 -11.27 -7.89 6.76
CA ASP A 103 -10.54 -7.66 8.00
C ASP A 103 -10.80 -6.21 8.47
N TRP A 104 -11.61 -6.08 9.52
CA TRP A 104 -12.08 -4.79 10.02
C TRP A 104 -10.96 -3.99 10.70
N GLN A 105 -10.88 -2.71 10.39
CA GLN A 105 -9.79 -1.84 10.83
C GLN A 105 -10.10 -1.17 12.16
N THR A 106 -9.25 -1.44 13.16
CA THR A 106 -9.10 -0.56 14.33
C THR A 106 -8.39 0.75 13.92
N PRO A 107 -8.42 1.80 14.74
CA PRO A 107 -7.62 3.01 14.50
C PRO A 107 -6.12 2.71 14.29
N SER A 108 -5.55 1.80 15.07
CA SER A 108 -4.14 1.38 14.93
C SER A 108 -3.86 0.63 13.62
N LYS A 109 -4.72 -0.31 13.21
CA LYS A 109 -4.59 -0.99 11.92
C LYS A 109 -4.69 -0.01 10.75
N ARG A 110 -5.60 0.96 10.86
CA ARG A 110 -5.77 2.00 9.85
C ARG A 110 -4.50 2.84 9.73
N GLU A 111 -3.95 3.31 10.85
CA GLU A 111 -2.69 4.04 10.85
C GLU A 111 -1.56 3.23 10.20
N HIS A 112 -1.48 1.93 10.48
CA HIS A 112 -0.50 1.04 9.85
C HIS A 112 -0.67 0.95 8.32
N CYS A 113 -1.89 0.91 7.79
CA CYS A 113 -2.12 0.93 6.35
C CYS A 113 -1.73 2.28 5.73
N PHE A 114 -2.17 3.39 6.32
CA PHE A 114 -2.03 4.71 5.70
C PHE A 114 -0.70 5.40 6.01
N SER A 115 0.09 4.91 6.98
CA SER A 115 1.45 5.39 7.20
C SER A 115 2.29 5.30 5.93
N CYS A 116 2.03 4.32 5.06
CA CYS A 116 2.75 4.12 3.81
C CYS A 116 2.02 4.61 2.56
N HIS A 117 0.70 4.74 2.63
CA HIS A 117 -0.14 5.08 1.48
C HIS A 117 -0.63 6.53 1.48
N VAL A 118 -0.22 7.34 2.45
CA VAL A 118 -0.57 8.77 2.59
C VAL A 118 0.66 9.59 2.93
N THR A 119 0.71 10.79 2.37
CA THR A 119 1.65 11.84 2.70
C THR A 119 1.06 12.73 3.80
N ARG A 120 1.79 12.86 4.93
CA ARG A 120 1.56 13.89 5.97
C ARG A 120 0.25 13.86 6.77
N GLN A 121 -0.43 12.73 6.92
CA GLN A 121 -1.62 12.69 7.79
C GLN A 121 -1.72 11.41 8.64
N PRO A 122 -1.13 11.41 9.85
CA PRO A 122 -1.37 10.36 10.84
C PRO A 122 -2.85 10.26 11.17
N GLY A 123 -3.38 9.04 11.26
CA GLY A 123 -4.77 8.80 11.68
C GLY A 123 -5.87 9.22 10.69
N ALA A 124 -5.53 9.58 9.45
CA ALA A 124 -6.51 9.94 8.43
C ALA A 124 -7.53 8.81 8.21
N ARG A 125 -8.82 9.17 8.07
CA ARG A 125 -9.85 8.20 7.69
C ARG A 125 -9.81 7.94 6.17
N PRO A 126 -10.09 6.70 5.71
CA PRO A 126 -10.05 6.35 4.29
C PRO A 126 -10.88 7.26 3.39
N ASP A 127 -12.02 7.73 3.89
CA ASP A 127 -12.98 8.59 3.18
C ASP A 127 -12.61 10.08 3.18
N GLN A 128 -11.62 10.49 3.99
CA GLN A 128 -11.17 11.88 4.12
C GLN A 128 -9.86 12.16 3.37
N ILE A 129 -9.15 11.13 2.93
CA ILE A 129 -7.89 11.27 2.21
C ILE A 129 -8.17 11.81 0.81
N THR A 130 -7.59 12.98 0.51
CA THR A 130 -7.71 13.63 -0.80
C THR A 130 -6.51 13.30 -1.69
N GLY A 131 -6.60 13.60 -2.98
CA GLY A 131 -5.47 13.40 -3.92
C GLY A 131 -4.22 14.20 -3.55
N GLU A 132 -4.35 15.30 -2.82
CA GLU A 132 -3.24 16.15 -2.38
C GLU A 132 -2.36 15.48 -1.33
N ILE A 133 -2.90 14.52 -0.60
CA ILE A 133 -2.18 13.79 0.45
C ILE A 133 -2.15 12.28 0.19
N ALA A 134 -2.84 11.81 -0.83
CA ALA A 134 -2.78 10.41 -1.23
C ALA A 134 -1.38 10.04 -1.73
N GLU A 135 -1.05 8.77 -1.58
CA GLU A 135 0.18 8.16 -2.09
C GLU A 135 1.46 8.70 -1.43
N VAL A 136 2.60 8.26 -1.96
CA VAL A 136 3.93 8.70 -1.53
C VAL A 136 4.34 9.88 -2.40
N GLN A 137 4.19 11.10 -1.87
CA GLN A 137 4.62 12.32 -2.54
C GLN A 137 5.95 12.83 -1.98
N CYS A 138 6.46 13.94 -2.54
CA CYS A 138 7.76 14.52 -2.21
C CYS A 138 8.01 14.58 -0.69
N GLU A 139 7.03 15.09 0.04
CA GLU A 139 7.14 15.36 1.47
C GLU A 139 7.05 14.10 2.34
N ARG A 140 6.67 12.95 1.77
CA ARG A 140 6.73 11.67 2.49
C ARG A 140 8.18 11.26 2.74
N CYS A 141 9.06 11.56 1.78
CA CYS A 141 10.48 11.25 1.89
C CYS A 141 11.31 12.44 2.39
N HIS A 142 11.00 13.64 1.89
CA HIS A 142 11.81 14.84 2.12
C HIS A 142 11.33 15.70 3.30
N GLY A 143 10.22 15.33 3.93
CA GLY A 143 9.58 16.09 4.99
C GLY A 143 8.83 17.33 4.47
N PRO A 144 8.25 18.15 5.37
CA PRO A 144 7.51 19.35 4.98
C PRO A 144 8.35 20.35 4.17
N GLY A 145 7.91 20.66 2.95
CA GLY A 145 8.60 21.55 2.00
C GLY A 145 8.29 23.03 2.17
N ARG A 146 7.53 23.44 3.20
CA ARG A 146 7.14 24.84 3.39
C ARG A 146 8.35 25.78 3.49
N SER A 147 9.31 25.46 4.34
CA SER A 147 10.51 26.27 4.52
C SER A 147 11.39 26.29 3.27
N HIS A 148 11.41 25.19 2.51
CA HIS A 148 12.05 25.15 1.20
C HIS A 148 11.44 26.18 0.23
N ILE A 149 10.11 26.23 0.12
CA ILE A 149 9.40 27.21 -0.72
C ILE A 149 9.67 28.64 -0.26
N GLU A 150 9.62 28.91 1.05
CA GLU A 150 9.90 30.22 1.63
C GLU A 150 11.31 30.73 1.27
N VAL A 151 12.33 29.87 1.35
CA VAL A 151 13.71 30.23 1.01
C VAL A 151 13.90 30.46 -0.49
N VAL A 152 13.32 29.61 -1.34
CA VAL A 152 13.45 29.73 -2.80
C VAL A 152 12.73 30.98 -3.31
N THR A 153 11.54 31.28 -2.79
CA THR A 153 10.76 32.47 -3.18
C THR A 153 11.43 33.78 -2.78
N GLN A 154 12.30 33.77 -1.76
CA GLN A 154 13.14 34.89 -1.35
C GLN A 154 14.41 35.06 -2.23
N GLY A 155 14.52 34.34 -3.35
CA GLY A 155 15.61 34.50 -4.33
C GLY A 155 16.87 33.69 -4.02
N SER A 156 16.81 32.76 -3.05
CA SER A 156 17.96 31.91 -2.72
C SER A 156 17.97 30.64 -3.58
N ASN A 157 19.01 30.47 -4.41
CA ASN A 157 19.15 29.36 -5.37
C ASN A 157 20.14 28.25 -4.97
N ARG A 158 20.45 28.06 -3.68
CA ARG A 158 21.35 26.97 -3.27
C ARG A 158 20.62 25.61 -3.31
N PRO A 159 21.20 24.57 -3.94
CA PRO A 159 20.63 23.23 -3.95
C PRO A 159 20.39 22.66 -2.54
N GLY A 160 19.23 22.05 -2.32
CA GLY A 160 18.94 21.31 -1.09
C GLY A 160 18.67 22.16 0.17
N MET A 161 18.35 23.45 0.02
CA MET A 161 18.00 24.28 1.17
C MET A 161 16.65 23.91 1.78
N ALA A 162 16.64 23.83 3.11
CA ALA A 162 15.45 23.64 3.95
C ALA A 162 14.56 22.45 3.53
N ILE A 163 15.18 21.40 2.97
CA ILE A 163 14.54 20.14 2.62
C ILE A 163 15.43 18.98 3.04
N SER A 164 14.84 17.93 3.62
CA SER A 164 15.60 16.75 4.03
C SER A 164 16.07 15.99 2.79
N ASN A 165 17.23 15.36 2.82
CA ASN A 165 17.69 14.50 1.73
C ASN A 165 18.06 13.11 2.27
N PRO A 166 17.14 12.13 2.19
CA PRO A 166 17.41 10.75 2.61
C PRO A 166 18.60 10.11 1.89
N GLY A 167 18.95 10.56 0.68
CA GLY A 167 20.11 10.04 -0.05
C GLY A 167 21.46 10.32 0.59
N ARG A 168 21.51 11.05 1.71
CA ARG A 168 22.70 11.28 2.53
C ARG A 168 22.80 10.35 3.75
N LEU A 169 21.79 9.52 3.99
CA LEU A 169 21.80 8.54 5.08
C LEU A 169 22.83 7.45 4.79
N GLU A 170 23.36 6.87 5.86
CA GLU A 170 24.14 5.65 5.75
C GLU A 170 23.25 4.48 5.31
N ALA A 171 23.82 3.44 4.72
CA ALA A 171 23.04 2.38 4.09
C ALA A 171 22.03 1.72 5.04
N LYS A 172 22.42 1.39 6.29
CA LYS A 172 21.49 0.79 7.27
C LYS A 172 20.34 1.74 7.60
N GLU A 173 20.63 3.03 7.81
CA GLU A 173 19.62 4.05 8.10
C GLU A 173 18.67 4.23 6.90
N LEU A 174 19.20 4.19 5.68
CA LEU A 174 18.37 4.24 4.48
C LEU A 174 17.50 2.99 4.33
N LEU A 175 18.02 1.80 4.66
CA LEU A 175 17.25 0.56 4.69
C LEU A 175 16.11 0.63 5.72
N GLN A 176 16.35 1.20 6.90
CA GLN A 176 15.30 1.45 7.90
C GLN A 176 14.27 2.47 7.38
N PHE A 177 14.74 3.57 6.79
CA PHE A 177 13.90 4.62 6.23
C PHE A 177 12.95 4.10 5.16
N CYS A 178 13.47 3.40 4.15
CA CYS A 178 12.65 2.77 3.11
C CYS A 178 11.85 1.58 3.67
N GLY A 179 12.42 0.86 4.63
CA GLY A 179 11.85 -0.31 5.29
C GLY A 179 10.58 -0.02 6.10
N ALA A 180 10.39 1.22 6.55
CA ALA A 180 9.14 1.67 7.16
C ALA A 180 7.90 1.32 6.31
N CYS A 181 8.07 1.21 4.99
CA CYS A 181 7.04 0.73 4.06
C CYS A 181 7.42 -0.52 3.28
N HIS A 182 8.70 -0.70 2.97
CA HIS A 182 9.20 -1.84 2.19
C HIS A 182 9.62 -3.04 3.07
N GLY A 183 9.13 -3.07 4.31
CA GLY A 183 9.33 -4.14 5.27
C GLY A 183 10.58 -3.89 6.12
N GLU A 184 10.33 -3.54 7.38
CA GLU A 184 11.34 -3.14 8.35
C GLU A 184 12.49 -4.15 8.40
N PRO A 185 13.75 -3.69 8.25
CA PRO A 185 14.89 -4.57 8.37
C PRO A 185 14.96 -5.16 9.79
N PRO A 186 15.42 -6.41 9.93
CA PRO A 186 15.64 -6.99 11.26
C PRO A 186 16.74 -6.24 12.00
N GLU A 187 16.60 -6.11 13.31
CA GLU A 187 17.64 -5.57 14.18
C GLU A 187 18.51 -6.70 14.77
N GLU A 188 19.59 -6.35 15.46
CA GLU A 188 20.46 -7.33 16.11
C GLU A 188 19.70 -8.23 17.11
N SER A 189 18.66 -7.70 17.75
CA SER A 189 17.75 -8.47 18.62
C SER A 189 16.98 -9.56 17.87
N ASP A 190 16.84 -9.44 16.55
CA ASP A 190 16.10 -10.37 15.69
C ASP A 190 16.99 -11.48 15.10
N LEU A 191 18.30 -11.47 15.35
CA LEU A 191 19.24 -12.49 14.87
C LEU A 191 18.81 -13.93 15.20
N PRO A 192 18.22 -14.24 16.37
CA PRO A 192 17.69 -15.59 16.64
C PRO A 192 16.57 -16.02 15.66
N ALA A 193 15.85 -15.06 15.07
CA ALA A 193 14.78 -15.28 14.10
C ALA A 193 15.26 -15.27 12.64
N PHE A 194 16.56 -15.05 12.37
CA PHE A 194 17.14 -14.96 11.02
C PHE A 194 16.73 -16.14 10.13
N SER A 195 16.93 -17.37 10.60
CA SER A 195 16.58 -18.59 9.87
C SER A 195 15.09 -18.65 9.53
N GLN A 196 14.23 -18.15 10.42
CA GLN A 196 12.78 -18.13 10.20
C GLN A 196 12.41 -17.08 9.15
N ILE A 197 13.03 -15.90 9.20
CA ILE A 197 12.80 -14.81 8.24
C ILE A 197 13.19 -15.22 6.82
N ILE A 198 14.36 -15.84 6.65
CA ILE A 198 14.86 -16.25 5.34
C ILE A 198 14.05 -17.41 4.76
N SER A 199 13.63 -18.36 5.60
CA SER A 199 12.82 -19.52 5.20
C SER A 199 11.36 -19.16 4.92
N ASP A 200 10.81 -18.10 5.53
CA ASP A 200 9.47 -17.62 5.21
C ASP A 200 9.44 -17.03 3.79
N LYS A 201 8.83 -17.76 2.85
CA LYS A 201 8.62 -17.29 1.47
C LYS A 201 7.86 -15.97 1.39
N ARG A 202 7.04 -15.64 2.40
CA ARG A 202 6.31 -14.35 2.44
C ARG A 202 7.25 -13.17 2.66
N SER A 203 8.47 -13.38 3.17
CA SER A 203 9.44 -12.30 3.35
C SER A 203 10.00 -11.77 2.02
N ILE A 204 9.84 -12.49 0.91
CA ILE A 204 10.31 -12.09 -0.43
C ILE A 204 9.76 -10.73 -0.86
N ARG A 205 8.56 -10.35 -0.41
CA ARG A 205 7.94 -9.05 -0.73
C ARG A 205 8.45 -7.88 0.10
N PHE A 206 9.37 -8.12 1.03
CA PHE A 206 9.93 -7.12 1.94
C PHE A 206 11.42 -6.92 1.63
N PRO A 207 11.75 -6.10 0.60
CA PRO A 207 13.11 -6.00 0.11
C PRO A 207 14.10 -5.44 1.14
N ALA A 208 13.72 -4.50 2.02
CA ALA A 208 14.65 -3.98 3.03
C ALA A 208 15.07 -5.07 4.03
N LYS A 209 14.10 -5.87 4.52
CA LYS A 209 14.35 -7.07 5.31
C LYS A 209 15.29 -8.06 4.65
N ARG A 210 15.08 -8.40 3.37
CA ARG A 210 15.94 -9.38 2.69
C ARG A 210 17.28 -8.82 2.22
N LEU A 211 17.36 -7.53 1.93
CA LEU A 211 18.60 -6.87 1.54
C LEU A 211 19.60 -6.87 2.69
N LEU A 212 19.16 -6.46 3.89
CA LEU A 212 20.03 -6.46 5.07
C LEU A 212 20.59 -7.86 5.39
N LEU A 213 19.78 -8.89 5.18
CA LEU A 213 20.16 -10.29 5.43
C LEU A 213 20.87 -10.98 4.25
N SER A 214 21.20 -10.23 3.19
CA SER A 214 21.78 -10.81 1.99
C SER A 214 23.31 -10.82 2.06
N ARG A 215 23.92 -11.86 1.47
CA ARG A 215 25.36 -11.92 1.23
C ARG A 215 25.89 -10.67 0.53
N CYS A 216 25.10 -10.09 -0.39
CA CYS A 216 25.49 -8.89 -1.12
C CYS A 216 25.66 -7.67 -0.20
N TYR A 217 24.87 -7.57 0.88
CA TYR A 217 25.01 -6.49 1.86
C TYR A 217 26.30 -6.67 2.67
N ASP A 218 26.58 -7.89 3.13
CA ASP A 218 27.81 -8.23 3.85
C ASP A 218 29.06 -7.98 2.99
N GLU A 219 29.06 -8.46 1.74
CA GLU A 219 30.17 -8.30 0.79
C GLU A 219 30.37 -6.86 0.34
N SER A 220 29.33 -6.03 0.42
CA SER A 220 29.45 -4.58 0.20
C SER A 220 30.03 -3.84 1.40
N GLU A 221 30.38 -4.54 2.49
CA GLU A 221 30.78 -3.95 3.77
C GLU A 221 29.71 -2.98 4.32
N GLY A 222 28.44 -3.37 4.18
CA GLY A 222 27.30 -2.56 4.61
C GLY A 222 27.06 -1.30 3.78
N LYS A 223 27.58 -1.20 2.55
CA LYS A 223 27.39 -0.03 1.66
C LYS A 223 26.22 -0.19 0.68
N LEU A 224 25.77 -1.42 0.44
CA LEU A 224 24.67 -1.71 -0.49
C LEU A 224 23.36 -1.16 0.07
N GLN A 225 22.69 -0.34 -0.72
CA GLN A 225 21.49 0.35 -0.28
C GLN A 225 20.44 0.46 -1.39
N CYS A 226 19.24 0.92 -1.03
CA CYS A 226 18.10 1.08 -1.93
C CYS A 226 18.48 1.86 -3.22
N LEU A 227 19.16 3.00 -3.05
CA LEU A 227 19.56 3.90 -4.13
C LEU A 227 20.71 3.36 -5.00
N THR A 228 21.34 2.25 -4.61
CA THR A 228 22.38 1.63 -5.44
C THR A 228 21.81 1.11 -6.76
N CYS A 229 20.56 0.66 -6.74
CA CYS A 229 19.94 -0.03 -7.87
C CYS A 229 18.69 0.66 -8.42
N HIS A 230 17.98 1.46 -7.62
CA HIS A 230 16.73 2.10 -8.06
C HIS A 230 16.74 3.62 -7.81
N ASP A 231 16.28 4.38 -8.81
CA ASP A 231 16.00 5.80 -8.65
C ASP A 231 14.59 5.95 -8.02
N PRO A 232 14.49 6.55 -6.82
CA PRO A 232 13.20 6.74 -6.14
C PRO A 232 12.33 7.82 -6.81
N HIS A 233 12.89 8.64 -7.70
CA HIS A 233 12.19 9.67 -8.44
C HIS A 233 11.77 9.24 -9.85
N GLU A 234 12.19 8.05 -10.29
CA GLU A 234 11.64 7.49 -11.51
C GLU A 234 10.13 7.36 -11.35
N ASN A 235 9.40 7.87 -12.35
CA ASN A 235 7.95 7.70 -12.41
C ASN A 235 7.66 6.20 -12.59
N LEU A 236 7.46 5.50 -11.48
CA LEU A 236 6.73 4.26 -11.45
C LEU A 236 5.35 4.60 -12.01
N LEU A 237 5.13 4.32 -13.30
CA LEU A 237 3.85 4.51 -14.00
C LEU A 237 2.71 4.40 -12.99
N SER A 238 2.04 5.52 -12.69
CA SER A 238 0.99 5.68 -11.68
C SER A 238 0.24 4.39 -11.34
N HIS A 239 0.46 3.82 -10.15
CA HIS A 239 -0.10 2.52 -9.80
C HIS A 239 -0.69 2.43 -8.37
N TYR A 240 -1.12 3.55 -7.78
CA TYR A 240 -2.09 3.52 -6.70
C TYR A 240 -3.33 4.26 -7.16
N HIS A 241 -4.50 3.78 -6.75
CA HIS A 241 -5.75 4.39 -7.16
C HIS A 241 -6.65 4.48 -5.93
N ILE A 242 -6.96 5.71 -5.54
CA ILE A 242 -8.27 6.01 -4.97
C ILE A 242 -9.28 5.47 -5.97
N LEU A 243 -10.02 4.42 -5.60
CA LEU A 243 -10.98 3.82 -6.53
C LEU A 243 -12.08 4.82 -6.86
N THR A 244 -12.41 5.69 -5.92
CA THR A 244 -13.55 6.60 -5.96
C THR A 244 -13.32 7.85 -6.80
N ARG A 245 -12.11 8.09 -7.32
CA ARG A 245 -11.83 9.28 -8.12
C ARG A 245 -10.90 8.96 -9.29
N ASN A 246 -11.27 9.44 -10.48
CA ASN A 246 -10.31 9.67 -11.55
C ASN A 246 -9.23 10.62 -11.01
N VAL A 247 -8.10 10.07 -10.55
CA VAL A 247 -6.90 10.86 -10.41
C VAL A 247 -6.54 11.23 -11.85
N GLY A 248 -6.78 12.50 -12.21
CA GLY A 248 -6.35 13.05 -13.49
C GLY A 248 -4.84 12.82 -13.69
N PRO A 249 -4.31 13.00 -14.90
CA PRO A 249 -2.90 12.72 -15.17
C PRO A 249 -2.03 13.44 -14.15
N ALA A 250 -1.13 12.70 -13.50
CA ALA A 250 -0.12 13.24 -12.61
C ALA A 250 0.50 14.47 -13.28
N ILE A 251 0.55 15.58 -12.55
CA ILE A 251 1.21 16.80 -13.02
C ILE A 251 2.63 16.41 -13.41
N ARG A 252 2.93 16.47 -14.72
CA ARG A 252 4.27 16.22 -15.26
C ARG A 252 5.17 17.38 -14.84
N GLY A 253 5.60 17.39 -13.58
CA GLY A 253 6.76 18.15 -13.15
C GLY A 253 7.99 17.44 -13.71
N LYS A 254 8.51 17.90 -14.86
CA LYS A 254 9.91 17.64 -15.17
C LYS A 254 10.71 18.35 -14.09
N ALA A 255 11.25 17.59 -13.12
CA ALA A 255 12.42 18.06 -12.40
C ALA A 255 13.48 18.36 -13.47
N ARG A 256 13.80 19.64 -13.63
CA ARG A 256 14.99 20.10 -14.35
C ARG A 256 16.10 20.29 -13.34
#